data_AF-A0A4Y2E9Z6-F1
#
_entry.id   AF-A0A4Y2E9Z6-F1
#
_cell.length_a   1.000
_cell.length_b   1.000
_cell.length_c   1.000
_cell.angle_alpha   90.00
_cell.angle_beta   90.00
_cell.angle_gamma   90.00
#
_symmetry.space_group_name_H-M   'P 1'
#
loop_
_entity.id
_entity.type
_entity.pdbx_description
1 polymer ?
#
loop_
_entity_poly.entity_id
_entity_poly.type
_entity_poly.pdbx_seq_one_letter_code
_entity_poly.pdbx_strand_id
1 'polypeptide(L)' 'MPRHKLKKEIALIKASDSVDMTKNISETYDLEKVCDGNINVHTVEGTHNTFILEKGAKDVSNFLSDISSH' A
#
# COMPACT_ATOMS: atom_id res chain seq x y z
N MET A 1 3.55 18.57 10.97
CA MET A 1 3.76 18.01 9.62
C MET A 1 5.23 18.19 9.24
N PRO A 2 5.82 17.27 8.45
CA PRO A 2 7.22 17.37 8.05
C PRO A 2 7.48 18.61 7.18
N ARG A 3 8.67 19.22 7.33
CA ARG A 3 9.09 20.40 6.55
C ARG A 3 9.37 20.06 5.08
N HIS A 4 9.75 18.82 4.81
CA HIS A 4 9.96 18.29 3.47
C HIS A 4 9.18 16.99 3.34
N LYS A 5 8.32 16.92 2.34
CA LYS A 5 7.56 15.73 2.00
C LYS A 5 8.22 14.98 0.84
N LEU A 6 8.00 13.68 0.79
CA LEU A 6 8.51 12.84 -0.30
C LEU A 6 7.73 13.14 -1.58
N LYS A 7 8.42 13.59 -2.62
CA LYS A 7 7.82 13.96 -3.92
C LYS A 7 7.80 12.82 -4.95
N LYS A 8 8.25 11.62 -4.55
CA LYS A 8 8.27 10.44 -5.43
C LYS A 8 6.91 9.77 -5.43
N GLU A 9 6.61 9.08 -6.52
CA GLU A 9 5.49 8.15 -6.57
C GLU A 9 5.71 7.00 -5.58
N ILE A 10 4.63 6.59 -4.91
CA ILE A 10 4.62 5.53 -3.91
C ILE A 10 3.51 4.55 -4.25
N ALA A 11 3.87 3.26 -4.30
CA ALA A 11 2.92 2.18 -4.29
C ALA A 11 2.73 1.69 -2.85
N LEU A 12 1.51 1.78 -2.32
CA LEU A 12 1.11 1.16 -1.07
C LEU A 12 0.37 -0.14 -1.38
N ILE A 13 0.96 -1.27 -1.00
CA ILE A 13 0.30 -2.58 -1.08
C ILE A 13 -0.18 -2.93 0.32
N LYS A 14 -1.50 -3.11 0.49
CA LYS A 14 -2.10 -3.38 1.81
C LYS A 14 -3.08 -4.56 1.78
N ALA A 15 -3.27 -5.14 2.95
CA ALA A 15 -4.29 -6.15 3.21
C ALA A 15 -5.70 -5.53 3.17
N SER A 16 -6.70 -6.29 2.70
CA SER A 16 -8.11 -5.91 2.75
C SER A 16 -8.65 -5.89 4.17
N ASP A 17 -8.24 -6.86 4.99
CA ASP A 17 -8.79 -7.06 6.32
C ASP A 17 -8.06 -6.13 7.28
N SER A 18 -8.73 -5.04 7.64
CA SER A 18 -8.23 -4.11 8.64
C SER A 18 -8.20 -4.78 10.00
N VAL A 19 -7.02 -4.90 10.60
CA VAL A 19 -6.88 -5.23 12.02
C VAL A 19 -7.11 -3.99 12.87
N ASP A 20 -7.36 -4.16 14.18
CA ASP A 20 -7.63 -3.05 15.10
C ASP A 20 -6.61 -1.91 15.02
N MET A 21 -5.34 -2.23 14.71
CA MET A 21 -4.27 -1.23 14.57
C MET A 21 -4.48 -0.26 13.40
N THR A 22 -5.19 -0.63 12.34
CA THR A 22 -5.42 0.23 11.16
C THR A 22 -6.80 0.89 11.17
N LYS A 23 -7.65 0.65 12.17
CA LYS A 23 -9.03 1.19 12.24
C LYS A 23 -9.09 2.72 12.23
N ASN A 24 -8.05 3.38 12.74
CA ASN A 24 -7.99 4.85 12.83
C ASN A 24 -6.97 5.46 11.86
N ILE A 25 -6.47 4.68 10.91
CA ILE A 25 -5.50 5.16 9.90
C ILE A 25 -6.26 5.34 8.59
N SER A 26 -5.91 6.37 7.82
CA SER A 26 -6.53 6.61 6.51
C SER A 26 -6.27 5.46 5.53
N GLU A 27 -7.02 5.45 4.42
CA GLU A 27 -6.91 4.43 3.37
C GLU A 27 -5.49 4.30 2.80
N THR A 28 -4.76 5.41 2.80
CA THR A 28 -3.38 5.55 2.33
C THR A 28 -2.35 5.35 3.43
N TYR A 29 -2.74 4.81 4.60
CA TYR A 29 -1.88 4.67 5.78
C TYR A 29 -1.21 5.99 6.21
N ASP A 30 -1.97 7.09 6.13
CA ASP A 30 -1.52 8.45 6.43
C ASP A 30 -0.35 8.96 5.56
N LEU A 31 0.00 8.27 4.46
CA LEU A 31 1.07 8.68 3.54
C LEU A 31 0.83 10.07 2.95
N GLU A 32 -0.42 10.50 2.77
CA GLU A 32 -0.80 11.84 2.32
C GLU A 32 -0.30 12.97 3.25
N LYS A 33 -0.01 12.63 4.52
CA LYS A 33 0.54 13.58 5.50
C LYS A 33 2.05 13.80 5.29
N VAL A 34 2.73 12.89 4.58
CA VAL A 34 4.20 12.87 4.46
C VAL A 34 4.71 12.81 3.02
N CYS A 35 3.84 12.54 2.05
CA CYS A 35 4.12 12.45 0.62
C CYS A 35 3.33 13.51 -0.15
N ASP A 36 3.96 14.09 -1.18
CA ASP A 36 3.33 14.97 -2.17
C ASP A 36 3.32 14.34 -3.58
N GLY A 37 4.03 13.22 -3.79
CA GLY A 37 3.93 12.44 -5.01
C GLY A 37 2.65 11.61 -5.08
N ASN A 38 2.38 11.01 -6.24
CA ASN A 38 1.23 10.13 -6.43
C ASN A 38 1.30 8.92 -5.48
N ILE A 39 0.17 8.56 -4.85
CA ILE A 39 0.06 7.39 -3.98
C ILE A 39 -0.90 6.41 -4.66
N ASN A 40 -0.37 5.31 -5.18
CA ASN A 40 -1.16 4.23 -5.76
C ASN A 40 -1.40 3.15 -4.69
N VAL A 41 -2.66 2.92 -4.33
CA VAL A 41 -3.04 1.94 -3.31
C VAL A 41 -3.52 0.66 -3.98
N HIS A 42 -2.81 -0.44 -3.76
CA HIS A 42 -3.19 -1.79 -4.19
C HIS A 42 -3.65 -2.60 -2.97
N THR A 43 -4.94 -2.97 -2.94
CA THR A 43 -5.50 -3.74 -1.83
C THR A 43 -5.60 -5.21 -2.21
N VAL A 44 -5.03 -6.08 -1.39
CA VAL A 44 -4.97 -7.52 -1.62
C VAL A 44 -5.74 -8.25 -0.53
N GLU A 45 -6.50 -9.27 -0.94
CA GLU A 45 -7.36 -10.06 -0.07
C GLU A 45 -6.56 -10.75 1.07
N GLY A 46 -7.05 -10.62 2.30
CA GLY A 46 -6.51 -11.26 3.50
C GLY A 46 -6.11 -10.28 4.59
N THR A 47 -5.45 -10.82 5.62
CA THR A 47 -4.90 -10.07 6.76
C THR A 47 -3.47 -9.62 6.49
N HIS A 48 -2.91 -8.78 7.37
CA HIS A 48 -1.49 -8.38 7.33
C HIS A 48 -0.51 -9.56 7.17
N ASN A 49 -0.85 -10.74 7.71
CA ASN A 49 0.00 -11.92 7.65
C ASN A 49 -0.30 -12.83 6.46
N THR A 50 -1.48 -12.69 5.84
CA THR A 50 -1.97 -13.66 4.83
C THR A 50 -2.08 -13.10 3.43
N PHE A 51 -2.16 -11.77 3.25
CA PHE A 51 -2.28 -11.17 1.91
C PHE A 51 -1.05 -11.40 1.01
N ILE A 52 0.09 -11.79 1.59
CA ILE A 52 1.33 -12.14 0.88
C ILE A 52 1.51 -13.64 0.67
N LEU A 53 0.48 -14.44 0.90
CA LEU A 53 0.52 -15.90 0.74
C LEU A 53 -0.31 -16.34 -0.46
N GLU A 54 0.03 -17.49 -1.04
CA GLU A 54 -0.74 -18.15 -2.10
C GLU A 54 -1.22 -17.21 -3.22
N LYS A 55 -2.54 -17.04 -3.38
CA LYS A 55 -3.16 -16.15 -4.37
C LYS A 55 -2.76 -14.69 -4.16
N GLY A 56 -2.65 -14.24 -2.92
CA GLY A 56 -2.22 -12.88 -2.58
C GLY A 56 -0.77 -12.62 -2.97
N ALA A 57 0.14 -13.58 -2.75
CA ALA A 57 1.51 -13.49 -3.22
C ALA A 57 1.60 -13.29 -4.75
N LYS A 58 0.78 -14.05 -5.49
CA LYS A 58 0.71 -13.96 -6.96
C LYS A 58 0.15 -12.61 -7.42
N ASP A 59 -0.88 -12.11 -6.75
CA ASP A 59 -1.47 -10.78 -7.01
C ASP A 59 -0.43 -9.67 -6.82
N VAL A 60 0.25 -9.66 -5.66
CA VAL A 60 1.35 -8.73 -5.36
C VAL A 60 2.44 -8.81 -6.41
N SER A 61 2.86 -10.02 -6.81
CA SER A 61 3.88 -10.22 -7.83
C SER A 61 3.47 -9.66 -9.20
N ASN A 62 2.21 -9.83 -9.60
CA ASN A 62 1.71 -9.29 -10.86
C ASN A 62 1.72 -7.76 -10.82
N PHE A 63 1.18 -7.17 -9.76
CA PHE A 63 1.19 -5.72 -9.57
C PHE A 63 2.60 -5.13 -9.60
N LEU A 64 3.57 -5.75 -8.90
CA LEU A 64 4.97 -5.34 -8.92
C LEU A 64 5.58 -5.41 -10.33
N SER A 65 5.21 -6.42 -11.11
CA SER A 65 5.67 -6.57 -12.49
C SER A 65 5.09 -5.47 -13.39
N ASP A 66 3.82 -5.09 -13.20
CA ASP A 66 3.17 -4.04 -13.96
C ASP A 66 3.80 -2.66 -13.72
N ILE A 67 4.11 -2.33 -12.46
CA ILE A 67 4.71 -1.04 -12.10
C ILE A 67 6.22 -0.95 -12.41
N SER A 68 6.92 -2.07 -12.54
CA SER A 68 8.35 -2.10 -12.89
C SER A 68 8.61 -2.20 -14.40
N SER A 69 7.55 -2.41 -15.18
CA SER A 69 7.61 -2.42 -16.65
C SER A 69 7.53 -1.03 -17.29
N HIS A 70 7.48 0.04 -16.49
CA HIS A 70 7.45 1.45 -16.89
C HIS A 70 8.65 2.20 -16.31
#